data_AF-A0A7S3WUG3-F1
#
_entry.id   AF-A0A7S3WUG3-F1
#
_cell.length_a   1.000
_cell.length_b   1.000
_cell.length_c   1.000
_cell.angle_alpha   90.00
_cell.angle_beta   90.00
_cell.angle_gamma   90.00
#
_symmetry.space_group_name_H-M   'P 1'
#
loop_
_entity.id
_entity.type
_entity.pdbx_description
1 polymer ?
#
loop_
_entity_poly.entity_id
_entity_poly.type
_entity_poly.pdbx_seq_one_letter_code
_entity_poly.pdbx_strand_id
1 'polypeptide(L)'
;ASTNPAMCKTGINEHPTTGIFNKTNPANPFQNYTIVQVIYCSGDLHGGTMTHAYSSGENSSLLAVHHGNANTVSVIEWARKNFDALDTFVVTGCSAGSLGAQMWANYLLGNFHYKNAMVLGDSYLPIFPGNKEAILMKNFGICHAAFLNANQRQKCEHTNFTITELFMGAIEAFPHVTFANLQSKADGTQRHFYDAVAWTMGAEATLDSEEAYYAEVSRVLESYNKFPNYVTYLVDGGQHCFLPVDTVFSANLDGTEAGCKGVKQGRE
;
A
#
# COMPACT_ATOMS: atom_id res chain seq x y z
N ALA A 1 -7.63 17.51 15.05
CA ALA A 1 -6.17 17.52 14.85
C ALA A 1 -5.74 18.91 14.37
N SER A 2 -4.57 19.38 14.82
CA SER A 2 -3.93 20.59 14.29
C SER A 2 -3.02 20.19 13.12
N THR A 3 -3.01 20.95 12.04
CA THR A 3 -2.10 20.75 10.90
C THR A 3 -1.23 21.97 10.71
N ASN A 4 0.07 21.75 10.43
CA ASN A 4 0.96 22.82 10.00
C ASN A 4 0.79 23.00 8.47
N PRO A 5 0.30 24.16 7.99
CA PRO A 5 0.12 24.40 6.56
C PRO A 5 1.39 24.22 5.73
N ALA A 6 2.57 24.39 6.34
CA ALA A 6 3.86 24.17 5.67
C ALA A 6 4.14 22.70 5.31
N MET A 7 3.44 21.75 5.94
CA MET A 7 3.52 20.32 5.58
C MET A 7 2.58 19.93 4.44
N CYS A 8 1.62 20.79 4.08
CA CYS A 8 0.76 20.57 2.94
C CYS A 8 1.50 20.93 1.64
N LYS A 9 1.55 19.99 0.70
CA LYS A 9 2.09 20.24 -0.64
C LYS A 9 0.98 20.71 -1.58
N THR A 10 1.25 21.77 -2.34
CA THR A 10 0.36 22.31 -3.38
C THR A 10 0.80 21.91 -4.79
N GLY A 11 1.96 21.28 -4.93
CA GLY A 11 2.52 20.82 -6.19
C GLY A 11 2.64 19.30 -6.25
N ILE A 12 2.64 18.78 -7.47
CA ILE A 12 2.95 17.38 -7.77
C ILE A 12 4.47 17.27 -7.90
N ASN A 13 5.11 16.32 -7.21
CA ASN A 13 6.54 16.08 -7.41
C ASN A 13 6.76 15.43 -8.78
N GLU A 14 7.92 15.66 -9.39
CA GLU A 14 8.29 15.00 -10.64
C GLU A 14 8.22 13.47 -10.50
N HIS A 15 7.86 12.81 -11.60
CA HIS A 15 7.86 11.35 -11.64
C HIS A 15 9.29 10.83 -11.42
N PRO A 16 9.49 9.79 -10.57
CA PRO A 16 10.79 9.19 -10.39
C PRO A 16 11.37 8.71 -11.73
N THR A 17 12.69 8.85 -11.90
CA THR A 17 13.42 8.37 -13.09
C THR A 17 14.34 7.19 -12.78
N THR A 18 14.30 6.69 -11.54
CA THR A 18 15.10 5.60 -10.99
C THR A 18 14.26 4.36 -10.70
N GLY A 19 14.91 3.26 -10.31
CA GLY A 19 14.25 2.00 -9.98
C GLY A 19 13.43 1.48 -11.16
N ILE A 20 12.19 1.03 -10.89
CA ILE A 20 11.30 0.49 -11.93
C ILE A 20 10.85 1.53 -12.96
N PHE A 21 11.05 2.82 -12.68
CA PHE A 21 10.73 3.91 -13.61
C PHE A 21 11.90 4.21 -14.56
N ASN A 22 13.10 3.69 -14.29
CA ASN A 22 14.23 3.84 -15.19
C ASN A 22 14.09 2.92 -16.42
N LYS A 23 13.65 3.50 -17.53
CA LYS A 23 13.40 2.79 -18.80
C LYS A 23 14.68 2.39 -19.55
N THR A 24 15.84 2.93 -19.17
CA THR A 24 17.12 2.65 -19.85
C THR A 24 17.97 1.62 -19.12
N ASN A 25 17.59 1.23 -17.89
CA ASN A 25 18.30 0.22 -17.13
C ASN A 25 17.93 -1.20 -17.63
N PRO A 26 18.87 -1.97 -18.20
CA PRO A 26 18.58 -3.31 -18.71
C PRO A 26 18.20 -4.32 -17.60
N ALA A 27 18.47 -4.01 -16.33
CA ALA A 27 18.03 -4.81 -15.19
C ALA A 27 16.55 -4.57 -14.84
N ASN A 28 15.89 -3.57 -15.42
CA ASN A 28 14.51 -3.22 -15.12
C ASN A 28 13.52 -4.14 -15.87
N PRO A 29 12.81 -5.06 -15.18
CA PRO A 29 11.83 -5.92 -15.84
C PRO A 29 10.60 -5.14 -16.33
N PHE A 30 10.41 -3.90 -15.85
CA PHE A 30 9.31 -3.01 -16.23
C PHE A 30 9.69 -2.01 -17.34
N GLN A 31 10.87 -2.13 -17.95
CA GLN A 31 11.34 -1.17 -18.95
C GLN A 31 10.33 -0.99 -20.10
N ASN A 32 9.69 -2.07 -20.56
CA ASN A 32 8.74 -2.02 -21.68
C ASN A 32 7.28 -1.84 -21.25
N TYR A 33 7.00 -1.68 -19.96
CA TYR A 33 5.63 -1.53 -19.46
C TYR A 33 5.11 -0.12 -19.71
N THR A 34 3.83 0.01 -20.04
CA THR A 34 3.13 1.28 -19.89
C THR A 34 2.86 1.54 -18.42
N ILE A 35 3.30 2.69 -17.91
CA ILE A 35 3.11 3.08 -16.51
C ILE A 35 1.91 4.03 -16.43
N VAL A 36 0.90 3.62 -15.67
CA VAL A 36 -0.24 4.47 -15.29
C VAL A 36 -0.14 4.73 -13.80
N GLN A 37 -0.04 5.99 -13.40
CA GLN A 37 0.18 6.36 -12.00
C GLN A 37 -0.99 7.15 -11.44
N VAL A 38 -1.49 6.72 -10.29
CA VAL A 38 -2.36 7.53 -9.43
C VAL A 38 -1.47 8.38 -8.54
N ILE A 39 -1.50 9.70 -8.75
CA ILE A 39 -0.73 10.62 -7.93
C ILE A 39 -1.37 10.73 -6.55
N TYR A 40 -0.58 10.51 -5.49
CA TYR A 40 -1.05 10.59 -4.12
C TYR A 40 -0.94 12.02 -3.58
N CYS A 41 -2.05 12.76 -3.64
CA CYS A 41 -2.16 14.13 -3.14
C CYS A 41 -3.22 14.30 -2.03
N SER A 42 -3.90 13.22 -1.65
CA SER A 42 -5.10 13.27 -0.80
C SER A 42 -4.87 12.86 0.65
N GLY A 43 -3.74 12.24 1.00
CA GLY A 43 -3.40 11.91 2.40
C GLY A 43 -4.34 10.89 3.07
N ASP A 44 -5.00 10.04 2.29
CA ASP A 44 -6.09 9.15 2.70
C ASP A 44 -5.98 7.72 2.14
N LEU A 45 -4.75 7.29 1.88
CA LEU A 45 -4.41 5.95 1.40
C LEU A 45 -5.08 5.59 0.06
N HIS A 46 -5.36 6.58 -0.81
CA HIS A 46 -6.06 6.40 -2.09
C HIS A 46 -7.53 5.93 -1.96
N GLY A 47 -8.10 5.92 -0.76
CA GLY A 47 -9.45 5.44 -0.50
C GLY A 47 -10.41 6.47 0.07
N GLY A 48 -9.93 7.65 0.45
CA GLY A 48 -10.75 8.64 1.14
C GLY A 48 -11.86 9.22 0.27
N THR A 49 -12.95 9.62 0.93
CA THR A 49 -14.13 10.24 0.33
C THR A 49 -14.58 11.51 1.07
N MET A 50 -13.75 12.04 1.98
CA MET A 50 -14.15 13.07 2.95
C MET A 50 -13.38 14.37 2.76
N THR A 51 -13.98 15.48 3.17
CA THR A 51 -13.28 16.74 3.38
C THR A 51 -13.27 17.04 4.87
N HIS A 52 -12.09 17.33 5.42
CA HIS A 52 -11.92 17.62 6.84
C HIS A 52 -11.45 19.04 7.07
N ALA A 53 -11.99 19.68 8.10
CA ALA A 53 -11.47 20.94 8.63
C ALA A 53 -10.45 20.63 9.74
N TYR A 54 -9.20 20.99 9.51
CA TYR A 54 -8.12 20.89 10.48
C TYR A 54 -7.86 22.26 11.10
N SER A 55 -7.62 22.33 12.41
CA SER A 55 -7.15 23.58 13.01
C SER A 55 -5.75 23.89 12.50
N SER A 56 -5.48 25.15 12.13
CA SER A 56 -4.17 25.62 11.65
C SER A 56 -3.60 26.76 12.52
N GLY A 57 -4.04 26.85 13.78
CA GLY A 57 -3.73 27.93 14.72
C GLY A 57 -4.96 28.33 15.55
N GLU A 58 -4.80 29.29 16.47
CA GLU A 58 -5.82 29.60 17.49
C GLU A 58 -7.19 30.03 16.95
N ASN A 59 -7.31 30.47 15.68
CA ASN A 59 -8.60 30.84 15.08
C ASN A 59 -8.66 30.56 13.55
N SER A 60 -7.87 29.64 13.03
CA SER A 60 -7.88 29.29 11.60
C SER A 60 -8.15 27.81 11.38
N SER A 61 -8.87 27.51 10.30
CA SER A 61 -9.08 26.13 9.84
C SER A 61 -8.62 25.98 8.40
N LEU A 62 -7.93 24.88 8.12
CA LEU A 62 -7.56 24.43 6.78
C LEU A 62 -8.52 23.31 6.38
N LEU A 63 -9.24 23.51 5.27
CA LEU A 63 -9.99 22.43 4.63
C LEU A 63 -9.03 21.58 3.81
N ALA A 64 -8.86 20.31 4.21
CA ALA A 64 -8.13 19.34 3.41
C ALA A 64 -9.09 18.35 2.75
N VAL A 65 -8.90 18.16 1.45
CA VAL A 65 -9.75 17.32 0.60
C VAL A 65 -9.14 15.92 0.50
N HIS A 66 -9.72 14.97 1.22
CA HIS A 66 -9.31 13.56 1.25
C HIS A 66 -10.20 12.76 0.29
N HIS A 67 -10.06 13.03 -1.01
CA HIS A 67 -10.86 12.42 -2.09
C HIS A 67 -10.04 11.45 -2.97
N GLY A 68 -9.13 10.69 -2.37
CA GLY A 68 -8.29 9.70 -3.04
C GLY A 68 -9.09 8.63 -3.79
N ASN A 69 -10.29 8.30 -3.31
CA ASN A 69 -11.21 7.42 -4.05
C ASN A 69 -11.56 7.98 -5.43
N ALA A 70 -11.98 9.25 -5.50
CA ALA A 70 -12.35 9.89 -6.76
C ALA A 70 -11.14 10.00 -7.71
N ASN A 71 -9.96 10.32 -7.18
CA ASN A 71 -8.72 10.36 -7.95
C ASN A 71 -8.40 9.00 -8.56
N THR A 72 -8.52 7.93 -7.77
CA THR A 72 -8.22 6.57 -8.21
C THR A 72 -9.24 6.07 -9.24
N VAL A 73 -10.54 6.30 -9.01
CA VAL A 73 -11.60 5.96 -9.98
C VAL A 73 -11.37 6.65 -11.33
N SER A 74 -11.04 7.95 -11.32
CA SER A 74 -10.77 8.71 -12.55
C SER A 74 -9.66 8.08 -13.40
N VAL A 75 -8.54 7.67 -12.76
CA VAL A 75 -7.43 7.01 -13.45
C VAL A 75 -7.82 5.62 -13.95
N ILE A 76 -8.58 4.84 -13.16
CA ILE A 76 -9.08 3.52 -13.56
C ILE A 76 -9.99 3.63 -14.78
N GLU A 77 -10.93 4.57 -14.78
CA GLU A 77 -11.85 4.79 -15.90
C GLU A 77 -11.10 5.22 -17.16
N TRP A 78 -10.10 6.11 -17.01
CA TRP A 78 -9.23 6.46 -18.13
C TRP A 78 -8.50 5.23 -18.66
N ALA A 79 -7.87 4.43 -17.79
CA ALA A 79 -7.13 3.24 -18.21
C ALA A 79 -8.05 2.23 -18.93
N ARG A 80 -9.24 1.95 -18.41
CA ARG A 80 -10.21 1.04 -19.06
C ARG A 80 -10.68 1.51 -20.44
N LYS A 81 -10.71 2.82 -20.68
CA LYS A 81 -11.07 3.40 -21.99
C LYS A 81 -9.93 3.33 -22.99
N ASN A 82 -8.69 3.16 -22.54
CA ASN A 82 -7.49 3.21 -23.38
C ASN A 82 -6.79 1.85 -23.53
N PHE A 83 -7.14 0.86 -22.70
CA PHE A 83 -6.58 -0.49 -22.75
C PHE A 83 -7.69 -1.54 -22.74
N ASP A 84 -7.86 -2.25 -23.87
CA ASP A 84 -8.89 -3.26 -24.01
C ASP A 84 -8.55 -4.58 -23.31
N ALA A 85 -7.31 -5.07 -23.50
CA ALA A 85 -6.78 -6.28 -22.88
C ALA A 85 -5.28 -6.15 -22.63
N LEU A 86 -4.83 -6.62 -21.46
CA LEU A 86 -3.45 -6.49 -21.00
C LEU A 86 -2.72 -7.85 -21.11
N ASP A 87 -1.54 -7.87 -21.72
CA ASP A 87 -0.70 -9.08 -21.68
C ASP A 87 -0.18 -9.37 -20.26
N THR A 88 0.15 -8.32 -19.52
CA THR A 88 0.53 -8.41 -18.10
C THR A 88 0.03 -7.18 -17.36
N PHE A 89 -0.65 -7.39 -16.24
CA PHE A 89 -1.22 -6.33 -15.42
C PHE A 89 -0.59 -6.33 -14.02
N VAL A 90 0.12 -5.27 -13.67
CA VAL A 90 0.78 -5.15 -12.37
C VAL A 90 0.17 -4.00 -11.60
N VAL A 91 -0.39 -4.30 -10.43
CA VAL A 91 -0.88 -3.31 -9.46
C VAL A 91 0.16 -3.19 -8.37
N THR A 92 0.75 -2.01 -8.20
CA THR A 92 1.80 -1.81 -7.20
C THR A 92 1.78 -0.40 -6.65
N GLY A 93 2.40 -0.23 -5.48
CA GLY A 93 2.67 1.06 -4.87
C GLY A 93 3.62 0.91 -3.69
N CYS A 94 4.35 1.97 -3.40
CA CYS A 94 5.16 2.04 -2.18
C CYS A 94 4.40 2.76 -1.04
N SER A 95 4.65 2.36 0.21
CA SER A 95 4.24 3.10 1.41
C SER A 95 2.71 3.17 1.49
N ALA A 96 2.12 4.36 1.63
CA ALA A 96 0.67 4.54 1.50
C ALA A 96 0.10 3.96 0.19
N GLY A 97 0.88 3.97 -0.90
CA GLY A 97 0.53 3.34 -2.16
C GLY A 97 0.48 1.82 -2.10
N SER A 98 1.25 1.16 -1.21
CA SER A 98 1.16 -0.29 -0.97
C SER A 98 -0.18 -0.65 -0.35
N LEU A 99 -0.63 0.13 0.65
CA LEU A 99 -1.97 -0.04 1.23
C LEU A 99 -3.07 0.23 0.19
N GLY A 100 -2.89 1.26 -0.64
CA GLY A 100 -3.77 1.53 -1.78
C GLY A 100 -3.86 0.33 -2.74
N ALA A 101 -2.71 -0.21 -3.18
CA ALA A 101 -2.66 -1.39 -4.04
C ALA A 101 -3.39 -2.59 -3.43
N GLN A 102 -3.19 -2.84 -2.13
CA GLN A 102 -3.88 -3.90 -1.38
C GLN A 102 -5.40 -3.69 -1.34
N MET A 103 -5.86 -2.48 -1.00
CA MET A 103 -7.30 -2.17 -0.90
C MET A 103 -8.01 -2.25 -2.27
N TRP A 104 -7.37 -1.76 -3.33
CA TRP A 104 -7.96 -1.71 -4.66
C TRP A 104 -7.80 -3.02 -5.47
N ALA A 105 -7.02 -3.98 -4.97
CA ALA A 105 -6.66 -5.21 -5.69
C ALA A 105 -7.87 -5.95 -6.28
N ASN A 106 -8.85 -6.30 -5.44
CA ASN A 106 -10.03 -7.04 -5.88
C ASN A 106 -10.82 -6.28 -6.95
N TYR A 107 -10.98 -4.96 -6.76
CA TYR A 107 -11.69 -4.11 -7.71
C TYR A 107 -10.97 -4.05 -9.05
N LEU A 108 -9.66 -3.81 -9.06
CA LEU A 108 -8.86 -3.73 -10.29
C LEU A 108 -8.85 -5.07 -11.03
N LEU A 109 -8.57 -6.17 -10.34
CA LEU A 109 -8.51 -7.50 -10.95
C LEU A 109 -9.87 -7.97 -11.49
N GLY A 110 -10.98 -7.51 -10.92
CA GLY A 110 -12.33 -7.81 -11.42
C GLY A 110 -12.80 -6.91 -12.56
N ASN A 111 -12.10 -5.81 -12.86
CA ASN A 111 -12.56 -4.79 -13.81
C ASN A 111 -11.64 -4.60 -15.04
N PHE A 112 -10.49 -5.27 -15.08
CA PHE A 112 -9.59 -5.30 -16.23
C PHE A 112 -9.53 -6.70 -16.84
N HIS A 113 -9.36 -6.77 -18.16
CA HIS A 113 -9.04 -8.02 -18.86
C HIS A 113 -7.53 -8.17 -19.00
N TYR A 114 -6.98 -9.30 -18.56
CA TYR A 114 -5.55 -9.57 -18.62
C TYR A 114 -5.24 -11.05 -18.83
N LYS A 115 -4.06 -11.35 -19.39
CA LYS A 115 -3.53 -12.73 -19.48
C LYS A 115 -2.84 -13.16 -18.19
N ASN A 116 -2.00 -12.29 -17.63
CA ASN A 116 -1.29 -12.49 -16.37
C ASN A 116 -1.43 -11.25 -15.50
N ALA A 117 -1.47 -11.41 -14.18
CA ALA A 117 -1.46 -10.28 -13.27
C ALA A 117 -0.65 -10.53 -12.00
N MET A 118 -0.21 -9.43 -11.39
CA MET A 118 0.46 -9.40 -10.10
C MET A 118 -0.02 -8.21 -9.28
N VAL A 119 -0.19 -8.40 -7.97
CA VAL A 119 -0.35 -7.32 -7.00
C VAL A 119 0.85 -7.33 -6.06
N LEU A 120 1.57 -6.21 -5.98
CA LEU A 120 2.78 -6.07 -5.17
C LEU A 120 2.64 -4.88 -4.22
N GLY A 121 2.68 -5.13 -2.92
CA GLY A 121 2.82 -4.08 -1.91
C GLY A 121 4.27 -3.86 -1.54
N ASP A 122 4.81 -2.65 -1.75
CA ASP A 122 6.19 -2.28 -1.40
C ASP A 122 6.22 -1.44 -0.11
N SER A 123 6.92 -1.92 0.92
CA SER A 123 7.28 -1.18 2.14
C SER A 123 6.09 -0.62 2.93
N TYR A 124 4.97 -1.35 2.97
CA TYR A 124 3.91 -1.10 3.96
C TYR A 124 2.96 -2.30 4.08
N LEU A 125 2.79 -2.77 5.31
CA LEU A 125 1.77 -3.74 5.72
C LEU A 125 0.72 -3.04 6.62
N PRO A 126 -0.54 -3.50 6.67
CA PRO A 126 -1.58 -2.91 7.52
C PRO A 126 -1.35 -3.20 9.02
N ILE A 127 -0.31 -2.59 9.58
CA ILE A 127 0.09 -2.68 10.99
C ILE A 127 -0.29 -1.34 11.63
N PHE A 128 -1.32 -1.36 12.47
CA PHE A 128 -1.85 -0.19 13.16
C PHE A 128 -2.08 -0.51 14.65
N PRO A 129 -2.05 0.50 15.55
CA PRO A 129 -2.30 0.26 16.96
C PRO A 129 -3.75 -0.18 17.21
N GLY A 130 -3.96 -1.35 17.81
CA GLY A 130 -5.29 -1.84 18.19
C GLY A 130 -6.33 -1.75 17.06
N ASN A 131 -7.45 -1.05 17.30
CA ASN A 131 -8.50 -0.84 16.30
C ASN A 131 -8.38 0.49 15.53
N LYS A 132 -7.23 1.17 15.58
CA LYS A 132 -7.07 2.50 14.98
C LYS A 132 -7.18 2.47 13.46
N GLU A 133 -6.82 1.38 12.81
CA GLU A 133 -7.06 1.18 11.37
C GLU A 133 -8.53 1.40 10.99
N ALA A 134 -9.45 0.68 11.64
CA ALA A 134 -10.88 0.78 11.36
C ALA A 134 -11.43 2.19 11.66
N ILE A 135 -10.91 2.85 12.70
CA ILE A 135 -11.28 4.24 13.02
C ILE A 135 -10.78 5.19 11.92
N LEU A 136 -9.54 5.03 11.44
CA LEU A 136 -8.99 5.84 10.35
C LEU A 136 -9.77 5.61 9.04
N MET A 137 -10.11 4.37 8.73
CA MET A 137 -10.93 4.04 7.56
C MET A 137 -12.28 4.75 7.61
N LYS A 138 -12.96 4.75 8.76
CA LYS A 138 -14.22 5.50 8.95
C LYS A 138 -14.01 7.00 8.84
N ASN A 139 -12.99 7.53 9.50
CA ASN A 139 -12.70 8.97 9.51
C ASN A 139 -12.41 9.50 8.10
N PHE A 140 -11.67 8.78 7.26
CA PHE A 140 -11.41 9.18 5.88
C PHE A 140 -12.56 8.85 4.91
N GLY A 141 -13.63 8.19 5.38
CA GLY A 141 -14.75 7.74 4.54
C GLY A 141 -14.41 6.55 3.64
N ILE A 142 -13.31 5.85 3.91
CA ILE A 142 -12.85 4.69 3.13
C ILE A 142 -13.93 3.59 3.08
N CYS A 143 -14.77 3.46 4.10
CA CYS A 143 -15.89 2.51 4.08
C CYS A 143 -16.90 2.74 2.94
N HIS A 144 -16.92 3.94 2.35
CA HIS A 144 -17.76 4.29 1.20
C HIS A 144 -17.01 4.30 -0.14
N ALA A 145 -15.75 3.90 -0.16
CA ALA A 145 -14.95 3.83 -1.39
C ALA A 145 -15.53 2.82 -2.39
N ALA A 146 -15.23 3.04 -3.67
CA ALA A 146 -15.77 2.26 -4.79
C ALA A 146 -15.27 0.80 -4.81
N PHE A 147 -14.14 0.51 -4.16
CA PHE A 147 -13.57 -0.84 -4.10
C PHE A 147 -14.28 -1.78 -3.11
N LEU A 148 -15.11 -1.26 -2.20
CA LEU A 148 -15.87 -2.07 -1.26
C LEU A 148 -17.23 -2.43 -1.84
N ASN A 149 -17.55 -3.74 -1.84
CA ASN A 149 -18.91 -4.20 -2.12
C ASN A 149 -19.86 -3.90 -0.94
N ALA A 150 -21.17 -4.12 -1.13
CA ALA A 150 -22.17 -3.80 -0.11
C ALA A 150 -21.94 -4.49 1.24
N ASN A 151 -21.50 -5.76 1.24
CA ASN A 151 -21.22 -6.51 2.46
C ASN A 151 -19.96 -5.99 3.17
N GLN A 152 -18.89 -5.77 2.41
CA GLN A 152 -17.65 -5.21 2.95
C GLN A 152 -17.86 -3.78 3.49
N ARG A 153 -18.69 -2.97 2.83
CA ARG A 153 -19.10 -1.65 3.33
C ARG A 153 -19.78 -1.75 4.69
N GLN A 154 -20.80 -2.61 4.83
CA GLN A 154 -21.46 -2.80 6.13
C GLN A 154 -20.49 -3.29 7.20
N LYS A 155 -19.62 -4.26 6.88
CA LYS A 155 -18.57 -4.70 7.80
C LYS A 155 -17.67 -3.53 8.20
N CYS A 156 -17.22 -2.72 7.24
CA CYS A 156 -16.35 -1.57 7.49
C CYS A 156 -17.01 -0.57 8.44
N GLU A 157 -18.29 -0.23 8.22
CA GLU A 157 -19.02 0.74 9.04
C GLU A 157 -19.25 0.23 10.47
N HIS A 158 -19.60 -1.05 10.63
CA HIS A 158 -20.13 -1.58 11.89
C HIS A 158 -19.14 -2.43 12.70
N THR A 159 -17.99 -2.79 12.15
CA THR A 159 -17.01 -3.66 12.83
C THR A 159 -15.59 -3.06 12.80
N ASN A 160 -14.60 -3.84 13.23
CA ASN A 160 -13.17 -3.56 13.07
C ASN A 160 -12.63 -4.23 11.80
N PHE A 161 -13.28 -3.99 10.66
CA PHE A 161 -12.82 -4.46 9.35
C PHE A 161 -11.44 -3.90 9.04
N THR A 162 -10.57 -4.72 8.44
CA THR A 162 -9.16 -4.36 8.18
C THR A 162 -8.81 -4.49 6.70
N ILE A 163 -7.78 -3.78 6.27
CA ILE A 163 -7.13 -3.93 4.96
C ILE A 163 -6.56 -5.35 4.84
N THR A 164 -6.10 -5.97 5.93
CA THR A 164 -5.71 -7.40 5.97
C THR A 164 -6.85 -8.31 5.51
N GLU A 165 -8.06 -8.15 6.09
CA GLU A 165 -9.24 -8.94 5.69
C GLU A 165 -9.61 -8.69 4.23
N LEU A 166 -9.56 -7.43 3.79
CA LEU A 166 -9.86 -7.05 2.41
C LEU A 166 -8.87 -7.66 1.41
N PHE A 167 -7.56 -7.60 1.72
CA PHE A 167 -6.51 -8.10 0.84
C PHE A 167 -6.50 -9.62 0.79
N MET A 168 -6.68 -10.32 1.91
CA MET A 168 -6.88 -11.77 1.92
C MET A 168 -8.06 -12.21 1.05
N GLY A 169 -9.18 -11.48 1.12
CA GLY A 169 -10.33 -11.73 0.25
C GLY A 169 -9.99 -11.57 -1.25
N ALA A 170 -9.11 -10.62 -1.61
CA ALA A 170 -8.63 -10.48 -2.98
C ALA A 170 -7.71 -11.65 -3.38
N ILE A 171 -6.80 -12.07 -2.50
CA ILE A 171 -5.90 -13.21 -2.75
C ILE A 171 -6.71 -14.48 -3.02
N GLU A 172 -7.74 -14.73 -2.21
CA GLU A 172 -8.64 -15.88 -2.33
C GLU A 172 -9.48 -15.84 -3.62
N ALA A 173 -10.01 -14.66 -3.98
CA ALA A 173 -10.87 -14.49 -5.16
C ALA A 173 -10.12 -14.69 -6.48
N PHE A 174 -8.80 -14.51 -6.51
CA PHE A 174 -7.98 -14.58 -7.71
C PHE A 174 -6.81 -15.57 -7.58
N PRO A 175 -7.08 -16.89 -7.49
CA PRO A 175 -6.05 -17.92 -7.23
C PRO A 175 -5.00 -18.05 -8.34
N HIS A 176 -5.25 -17.49 -9.52
CA HIS A 176 -4.32 -17.48 -10.67
C HIS A 176 -3.44 -16.23 -10.72
N VAL A 177 -3.70 -15.23 -9.87
CA VAL A 177 -2.93 -13.98 -9.79
C VAL A 177 -1.88 -14.12 -8.69
N THR A 178 -0.67 -13.63 -8.94
CA THR A 178 0.37 -13.59 -7.92
C THR A 178 0.18 -12.36 -7.02
N PHE A 179 0.11 -12.58 -5.73
CA PHE A 179 0.11 -11.51 -4.74
C PHE A 179 1.43 -11.52 -3.99
N ALA A 180 1.98 -10.36 -3.67
CA ALA A 180 3.23 -10.30 -2.94
C ALA A 180 3.38 -9.03 -2.11
N ASN A 181 4.25 -9.12 -1.10
CA ASN A 181 4.81 -7.95 -0.43
C ASN A 181 6.33 -7.98 -0.50
N LEU A 182 6.92 -6.81 -0.76
CA LEU A 182 8.34 -6.51 -0.61
C LEU A 182 8.50 -5.61 0.61
N GLN A 183 9.09 -6.13 1.67
CA GLN A 183 9.07 -5.51 2.99
C GLN A 183 10.46 -5.56 3.63
N SER A 184 10.84 -4.47 4.30
CA SER A 184 12.01 -4.43 5.17
C SER A 184 11.71 -5.03 6.54
N LYS A 185 12.66 -5.75 7.15
CA LYS A 185 12.51 -6.29 8.51
C LYS A 185 12.51 -5.23 9.60
N ALA A 186 13.07 -4.05 9.33
CA ALA A 186 13.26 -2.99 10.32
C ALA A 186 12.83 -1.60 9.84
N ASP A 187 11.81 -1.51 8.97
CA ASP A 187 11.33 -0.25 8.37
C ASP A 187 11.05 0.83 9.42
N GLY A 188 11.96 1.81 9.52
CA GLY A 188 11.85 2.90 10.48
C GLY A 188 10.72 3.88 10.16
N THR A 189 10.33 3.98 8.88
CA THR A 189 9.25 4.89 8.46
C THR A 189 7.90 4.32 8.84
N GLN A 190 7.69 3.02 8.63
CA GLN A 190 6.44 2.38 9.04
C GLN A 190 6.27 2.41 10.57
N ARG A 191 7.35 2.20 11.35
CA ARG A 191 7.34 2.40 12.81
C ARG A 191 6.94 3.82 13.19
N HIS A 192 7.52 4.83 12.54
CA HIS A 192 7.18 6.23 12.80
C HIS A 192 5.70 6.55 12.54
N PHE A 193 5.11 6.00 11.47
CA PHE A 193 3.68 6.17 11.19
C PHE A 193 2.79 5.44 12.21
N TYR A 194 3.21 4.25 12.66
CA TYR A 194 2.52 3.55 13.75
C TYR A 194 2.45 4.43 15.01
N ASP A 195 3.59 4.99 15.43
CA ASP A 195 3.69 5.87 16.60
C ASP A 195 2.87 7.14 16.42
N ALA A 196 2.92 7.75 15.24
CA ALA A 196 2.11 8.93 14.93
C ALA A 196 0.61 8.64 15.07
N VAL A 197 0.13 7.50 14.57
CA VAL A 197 -1.26 7.05 14.75
C VAL A 197 -1.54 6.80 16.23
N ALA A 198 -0.64 6.13 16.94
CA ALA A 198 -0.81 5.84 18.36
C ALA A 198 -1.01 7.13 19.17
N TRP A 199 -0.07 8.08 19.06
CA TRP A 199 -0.11 9.33 19.82
C TRP A 199 -1.29 10.21 19.45
N THR A 200 -1.58 10.36 18.16
CA THR A 200 -2.68 11.23 17.71
C THR A 200 -4.07 10.67 18.04
N MET A 201 -4.17 9.37 18.29
CA MET A 201 -5.44 8.69 18.58
C MET A 201 -5.51 8.10 20.00
N GLY A 202 -4.60 8.56 20.90
CA GLY A 202 -4.59 8.18 22.31
C GLY A 202 -4.40 6.68 22.55
N ALA A 203 -3.60 6.01 21.73
CA ALA A 203 -3.14 4.64 21.92
C ALA A 203 -1.68 4.59 22.34
N GLU A 204 -1.29 3.45 22.89
CA GLU A 204 0.09 3.16 23.25
C GLU A 204 0.93 2.86 22.00
N ALA A 205 2.12 3.45 21.92
CA ALA A 205 3.11 3.17 20.88
C ALA A 205 3.94 1.95 21.32
N THR A 206 3.65 0.79 20.74
CA THR A 206 4.23 -0.50 21.12
C THR A 206 5.30 -1.03 20.15
N LEU A 207 5.62 -0.31 19.06
CA LEU A 207 6.65 -0.69 18.09
C LEU A 207 7.97 0.04 18.36
N ASP A 208 8.44 -0.06 19.60
CA ASP A 208 9.60 0.66 20.14
C ASP A 208 10.96 0.09 19.70
N SER A 209 10.97 -1.05 19.02
CA SER A 209 12.16 -1.79 18.61
C SER A 209 12.01 -2.42 17.22
N GLU A 210 13.12 -2.78 16.59
CA GLU A 210 13.11 -3.49 15.31
C GLU A 210 12.53 -4.89 15.46
N GLU A 211 12.76 -5.53 16.60
CA GLU A 211 12.22 -6.83 16.96
C GLU A 211 10.70 -6.81 17.13
N ALA A 212 10.16 -5.80 17.84
CA ALA A 212 8.71 -5.64 17.98
C ALA A 212 8.03 -5.39 16.63
N TYR A 213 8.63 -4.55 15.78
CA TYR A 213 8.14 -4.30 14.43
C TYR A 213 8.20 -5.57 13.57
N TYR A 214 9.32 -6.29 13.59
CA TYR A 214 9.49 -7.53 12.84
C TYR A 214 8.48 -8.61 13.25
N ALA A 215 8.13 -8.68 14.54
CA ALA A 215 7.09 -9.58 15.03
C ALA A 215 5.72 -9.28 14.40
N GLU A 216 5.32 -8.00 14.32
CA GLU A 216 4.07 -7.61 13.67
C GLU A 216 4.10 -7.82 12.14
N VAL A 217 5.23 -7.54 11.49
CA VAL A 217 5.44 -7.87 10.07
C VAL A 217 5.24 -9.36 9.83
N SER A 218 5.89 -10.20 10.65
CA SER A 218 5.77 -11.66 10.55
C SER A 218 4.32 -12.11 10.74
N ARG A 219 3.62 -11.57 11.75
CA ARG A 219 2.21 -11.89 12.02
C ARG A 219 1.30 -11.59 10.83
N VAL A 220 1.47 -10.44 10.17
CA VAL A 220 0.66 -10.09 8.99
C VAL A 220 1.04 -10.99 7.80
N LEU A 221 2.32 -11.17 7.52
CA LEU A 221 2.78 -12.00 6.40
C LEU A 221 2.39 -13.47 6.56
N GLU A 222 2.42 -14.03 7.77
CA GLU A 222 1.92 -15.37 8.07
C GLU A 222 0.43 -15.53 7.74
N SER A 223 -0.37 -14.47 7.88
CA SER A 223 -1.78 -14.51 7.50
C SER A 223 -1.97 -14.65 5.98
N TYR A 224 -1.09 -14.02 5.20
CA TYR A 224 -1.10 -14.06 3.74
C TYR A 224 -0.43 -15.31 3.18
N ASN A 225 0.63 -15.83 3.80
CA ASN A 225 1.36 -17.03 3.37
C ASN A 225 0.52 -18.33 3.46
N LYS A 226 -0.71 -18.26 4.01
CA LYS A 226 -1.69 -19.36 3.94
C LYS A 226 -2.20 -19.61 2.53
N PHE A 227 -2.11 -18.62 1.64
CA PHE A 227 -2.59 -18.72 0.27
C PHE A 227 -1.46 -19.17 -0.67
N PRO A 228 -1.70 -20.16 -1.56
CA PRO A 228 -0.66 -20.73 -2.41
C PRO A 228 -0.15 -19.77 -3.49
N ASN A 229 -0.91 -18.70 -3.78
CA ASN A 229 -0.60 -17.67 -4.76
C ASN A 229 -0.02 -16.39 -4.13
N TYR A 230 0.38 -16.44 -2.86
CA TYR A 230 1.02 -15.34 -2.16
C TYR A 230 2.54 -15.57 -1.99
N VAL A 231 3.33 -14.51 -2.17
CA VAL A 231 4.79 -14.54 -2.08
C VAL A 231 5.29 -13.41 -1.17
N THR A 232 6.19 -13.76 -0.26
CA THR A 232 6.85 -12.80 0.63
C THR A 232 8.28 -12.53 0.17
N TYR A 233 8.67 -11.25 0.05
CA TYR A 233 10.06 -10.81 -0.08
C TYR A 233 10.41 -9.96 1.14
N LEU A 234 11.20 -10.53 2.05
CA LEU A 234 11.54 -9.91 3.32
C LEU A 234 13.04 -9.61 3.37
N VAL A 235 13.36 -8.32 3.32
CA VAL A 235 14.73 -7.81 3.16
C VAL A 235 15.27 -7.39 4.53
N ASP A 236 16.47 -7.85 4.87
CA ASP A 236 17.17 -7.35 6.07
C ASP A 236 17.45 -5.85 5.96
N GLY A 237 17.30 -5.12 7.07
CA GLY A 237 17.49 -3.68 7.13
C GLY A 237 16.20 -2.88 7.19
N GLY A 238 16.34 -1.55 7.14
CA GLY A 238 15.27 -0.58 7.42
C GLY A 238 14.86 0.31 6.24
N GLN A 239 15.19 -0.08 5.01
CA GLN A 239 14.86 0.72 3.82
C GLN A 239 13.34 0.89 3.69
N HIS A 240 12.90 2.09 3.33
CA HIS A 240 11.51 2.37 3.00
C HIS A 240 11.40 2.72 1.53
N CYS A 241 10.55 2.00 0.81
CA CYS A 241 10.45 1.94 -0.65
C CYS A 241 11.65 1.31 -1.34
N PHE A 242 11.38 0.29 -2.13
CA PHE A 242 12.37 -0.33 -3.02
C PHE A 242 12.11 0.03 -4.47
N LEU A 243 10.87 -0.11 -4.96
CA LEU A 243 10.52 0.06 -6.36
C LEU A 243 10.97 1.40 -7.00
N PRO A 244 10.88 2.56 -6.34
CA PRO A 244 11.29 3.83 -6.96
C PRO A 244 12.81 4.07 -6.95
N VAL A 245 13.62 3.19 -6.35
CA VAL A 245 15.06 3.38 -6.21
C VAL A 245 15.85 2.21 -6.82
N ASP A 246 17.08 2.47 -7.26
CA ASP A 246 17.88 1.46 -7.98
C ASP A 246 18.30 0.28 -7.11
N THR A 247 18.22 0.41 -5.78
CA THR A 247 18.48 -0.72 -4.87
C THR A 247 17.49 -1.87 -5.04
N VAL A 248 16.34 -1.67 -5.72
CA VAL A 248 15.44 -2.77 -6.10
C VAL A 248 16.12 -3.84 -6.95
N PHE A 249 17.16 -3.48 -7.72
CA PHE A 249 17.89 -4.41 -8.58
C PHE A 249 19.01 -5.15 -7.87
N SER A 250 19.40 -4.69 -6.68
CA SER A 250 20.52 -5.24 -5.90
C SER A 250 20.13 -5.74 -4.51
N ALA A 251 18.89 -5.51 -4.08
CA ALA A 251 18.37 -5.99 -2.81
C ALA A 251 18.35 -7.53 -2.79
N ASN A 252 18.95 -8.11 -1.75
CA ASN A 252 18.92 -9.53 -1.43
C ASN A 252 18.24 -9.73 -0.06
N LEU A 253 17.97 -10.98 0.32
CA LEU A 253 17.36 -11.29 1.63
C LEU A 253 18.25 -10.87 2.81
N ASP A 254 19.57 -10.74 2.58
CA ASP A 254 20.59 -10.44 3.59
C ASP A 254 20.91 -8.93 3.72
N GLY A 255 20.12 -8.06 3.07
CA GLY A 255 20.07 -6.63 3.39
C GLY A 255 21.22 -5.76 2.89
N THR A 256 22.23 -6.30 2.22
CA THR A 256 23.20 -5.55 1.39
C THR A 256 23.93 -6.54 0.45
N GLU A 257 23.99 -6.22 -0.85
CA GLU A 257 24.66 -6.95 -1.95
C GLU A 257 24.09 -8.31 -2.43
N ALA A 258 23.08 -8.21 -3.30
CA ALA A 258 22.83 -9.02 -4.51
C ALA A 258 23.30 -10.49 -4.52
N GLY A 259 22.38 -11.39 -4.17
CA GLY A 259 22.46 -12.81 -4.47
C GLY A 259 21.14 -13.52 -4.18
N CYS A 260 20.25 -13.61 -5.18
CA CYS A 260 19.03 -14.41 -5.06
C CYS A 260 19.38 -15.90 -4.86
N LYS A 261 19.42 -16.37 -3.62
CA LYS A 261 19.22 -17.77 -3.27
C LYS A 261 17.93 -17.89 -2.47
N GLY A 262 16.85 -18.21 -3.16
CA GLY A 262 15.60 -18.59 -2.52
C GLY A 262 15.84 -19.82 -1.63
N VAL A 263 15.55 -19.70 -0.35
CA VAL A 263 15.45 -20.85 0.55
C VAL A 263 14.11 -21.53 0.22
N LYS A 264 14.17 -22.64 -0.51
CA LYS A 264 13.09 -23.64 -0.44
C LYS A 264 13.10 -24.17 0.99
N GLN A 265 12.18 -23.72 1.84
CA GLN A 265 11.83 -24.50 3.01
C GLN A 265 11.13 -25.76 2.51
N GLY A 266 11.89 -26.85 2.50
CA GLY A 266 11.38 -28.20 2.27
C GLY A 266 10.42 -28.58 3.39
N ARG A 267 9.33 -29.23 3.01
CA ARG A 267 8.51 -30.03 3.93
C ARG A 267 9.36 -31.20 4.40
N GLU A 268 9.46 -31.37 5.70
CA GLU A 268 9.51 -32.72 6.31
C GLU A 268 8.08 -33.21 6.52
#